data_AF-A0A3M1CU08-F1
#
_entry.id   AF-A0A3M1CU08-F1
#
_cell.length_a   1.000
_cell.length_b   1.000
_cell.length_c   1.000
_cell.angle_alpha   90.00
_cell.angle_beta   90.00
_cell.angle_gamma   90.00
#
_symmetry.space_group_name_H-M   'P 1'
#
loop_
_entity.id
_entity.type
_entity.pdbx_description
1 polymer ?
#
loop_
_entity_poly.entity_id
_entity_poly.type
_entity_poly.pdbx_seq_one_letter_code
_entity_poly.pdbx_strand_id
1 'polypeptide(L)'
;MTRLAKLIPVLWIPAAVAAEPVQVVLWQLRPLGMEPDATSRLEQMLRSELGKVPGYKLLEKASTEAHLEAFEKAGCGTELECICHYARPTGARKLVTGVIGALGRDFTVDLKLVDLDSCREERRINEALTGREDLLIGAIRAALYKLAAPGLYAGALKIEVAAKGARVSLDGRQVGITPLGGPIQGLRPGRHRLEIELPGASKFSELVPVRFQQVTVIKVDLVRSTVVGLEYKKQTERKSTAVREEKLVTRMSPRVAAAGWSSLAVAAAALVSGGICTWRMKALENQLESAAKNNQLGPYHQDTITRGRRWAFGANLSWGVAAAAAVLGGALLLGDVLFDPGNGRVEGVGLVPMVGTAAAGLSLGGEF
;
A
#
# COMPACT_ATOMS: atom_id res chain seq x y z
N MET A 1 -26.97 -7.57 58.88
CA MET A 1 -27.07 -7.64 57.41
C MET A 1 -25.91 -6.87 56.80
N THR A 2 -24.78 -7.56 56.58
CA THR A 2 -23.51 -7.00 56.11
C THR A 2 -23.45 -6.99 54.58
N ARG A 3 -23.27 -5.82 53.97
CA ARG A 3 -23.11 -5.65 52.52
C ARG A 3 -21.67 -5.96 52.11
N LEU A 4 -21.46 -7.11 51.48
CA LEU A 4 -20.21 -7.48 50.80
C LEU A 4 -20.06 -6.64 49.52
N ALA A 5 -19.11 -5.71 49.52
CA ALA A 5 -18.69 -4.98 48.33
C ALA A 5 -17.88 -5.92 47.42
N LYS A 6 -18.43 -6.26 46.25
CA LYS A 6 -17.73 -7.00 45.19
C LYS A 6 -16.65 -6.09 44.56
N LEU A 7 -15.39 -6.36 44.91
CA LEU A 7 -14.23 -5.87 44.16
C LEU A 7 -14.15 -6.62 42.83
N ILE A 8 -14.31 -5.90 41.73
CA ILE A 8 -14.09 -6.41 40.36
C ILE A 8 -12.61 -6.22 40.05
N PRO A 9 -11.84 -7.30 39.79
CA PRO A 9 -10.44 -7.17 39.42
C PRO A 9 -10.35 -6.64 37.98
N VAL A 10 -9.76 -5.46 37.82
CA VAL A 10 -9.39 -4.91 36.50
C VAL A 10 -8.24 -5.75 35.97
N LEU A 11 -8.56 -6.68 35.07
CA LEU A 11 -7.59 -7.51 34.37
C LEU A 11 -6.85 -6.63 33.37
N TRP A 12 -5.64 -6.20 33.73
CA TRP A 12 -4.76 -5.42 32.86
C TRP A 12 -4.29 -6.32 31.72
N ILE A 13 -4.85 -6.12 30.52
CA ILE A 13 -4.40 -6.82 29.31
C ILE A 13 -3.09 -6.13 28.88
N PRO A 14 -1.94 -6.83 28.87
CA PRO A 14 -0.73 -6.25 28.33
C PRO A 14 -0.94 -5.98 26.84
N ALA A 15 -0.83 -4.71 26.45
CA ALA A 15 -0.76 -4.33 25.04
C ALA A 15 0.40 -5.10 24.41
N ALA A 16 0.12 -5.85 23.34
CA ALA A 16 1.15 -6.55 22.59
C ALA A 16 2.19 -5.52 22.11
N VAL A 17 3.40 -5.58 22.66
CA VAL A 17 4.50 -4.72 22.26
C VAL A 17 4.81 -5.07 20.80
N ALA A 18 4.40 -4.20 19.88
CA ALA A 18 4.84 -4.29 18.50
C ALA A 18 6.37 -4.14 18.50
N ALA A 19 7.09 -5.20 18.14
CA ALA A 19 8.55 -5.15 18.04
C ALA A 19 8.94 -4.03 17.07
N GLU A 20 9.81 -3.10 17.52
CA GLU A 20 10.30 -2.02 16.67
C GLU A 20 11.02 -2.59 15.44
N PRO A 21 10.84 -1.97 14.26
CA PRO A 21 11.48 -2.46 13.04
C PRO A 21 13.00 -2.31 13.15
N VAL A 22 13.72 -3.37 12.83
CA VAL A 22 15.18 -3.42 12.90
C VAL A 22 15.76 -2.63 11.73
N GLN A 23 16.60 -1.63 12.02
CA GLN A 23 17.27 -0.86 10.97
C GLN A 23 18.29 -1.74 10.24
N VAL A 24 18.14 -1.82 8.92
CA VAL A 24 19.01 -2.61 8.05
C VAL A 24 19.61 -1.72 6.97
N VAL A 25 20.88 -1.99 6.64
CA VAL A 25 21.54 -1.41 5.48
C VAL A 25 21.82 -2.50 4.44
N LEU A 26 21.49 -2.20 3.18
CA LEU A 26 22.06 -2.95 2.05
C LEU A 26 23.38 -2.28 1.68
N TRP A 27 24.46 -3.01 1.87
CA TRP A 27 25.81 -2.59 1.53
C TRP A 27 26.20 -3.21 0.20
N GLN A 28 26.82 -2.39 -0.66
CA GLN A 28 27.08 -2.67 -2.07
C GLN A 28 27.27 -4.14 -2.40
N LEU A 29 26.57 -4.59 -3.43
CA LEU A 29 26.69 -5.95 -3.89
C LEU A 29 27.80 -6.02 -4.93
N ARG A 30 28.79 -6.89 -4.69
CA ARG A 30 29.94 -6.96 -5.59
C ARG A 30 29.57 -7.72 -6.87
N PRO A 31 29.74 -7.11 -8.05
CA PRO A 31 29.50 -7.80 -9.31
C PRO A 31 30.65 -8.77 -9.63
N LEU A 32 30.31 -9.97 -10.10
CA LEU A 32 31.24 -10.91 -10.71
C LEU A 32 30.84 -11.16 -12.16
N GLY A 33 31.65 -10.65 -13.10
CA GLY A 33 31.38 -10.82 -14.53
C GLY A 33 30.10 -10.13 -15.01
N MET A 34 29.67 -9.07 -14.33
CA MET A 34 28.48 -8.28 -14.67
C MET A 34 28.83 -6.87 -15.12
N GLU A 35 28.01 -6.32 -16.00
CA GLU A 35 28.08 -4.92 -16.39
C GLU A 35 27.67 -4.01 -15.20
N PRO A 36 28.33 -2.84 -15.00
CA PRO A 36 28.02 -1.92 -13.89
C PRO A 36 26.56 -1.46 -13.86
N ASP A 37 25.96 -1.25 -15.03
CA ASP A 37 24.59 -0.77 -15.16
C ASP A 37 23.56 -1.84 -14.74
N ALA A 38 23.78 -3.10 -15.16
CA ALA A 38 22.94 -4.22 -14.77
C ALA A 38 23.00 -4.46 -13.24
N THR A 39 24.19 -4.32 -12.66
CA THR A 39 24.43 -4.45 -11.22
C THR A 39 23.65 -3.40 -10.44
N SER A 40 23.72 -2.14 -10.88
CA SER A 40 23.03 -1.02 -10.24
C SER A 40 21.51 -1.18 -10.25
N ARG A 41 20.93 -1.67 -11.36
CA ARG A 41 19.48 -1.94 -11.46
C ARG A 41 19.04 -3.06 -10.52
N LEU A 42 19.80 -4.15 -10.49
CA LEU A 42 19.51 -5.29 -9.63
C LEU A 42 19.64 -4.92 -8.14
N GLU A 43 20.64 -4.10 -7.79
CA GLU A 43 20.78 -3.58 -6.43
C GLU A 43 19.60 -2.67 -6.04
N GLN A 44 19.19 -1.72 -6.89
CA GLN A 44 18.02 -0.88 -6.62
C GLN A 44 16.75 -1.70 -6.39
N MET A 45 16.59 -2.77 -7.17
CA MET A 45 15.48 -3.70 -7.02
C MET A 45 15.56 -4.46 -5.69
N LEU A 46 16.74 -4.95 -5.31
CA LEU A 46 16.99 -5.58 -4.00
C LEU A 46 16.69 -4.62 -2.84
N ARG A 47 17.09 -3.35 -2.94
CA ARG A 47 16.74 -2.31 -1.95
C ARG A 47 15.22 -2.13 -1.84
N SER A 48 14.54 -1.98 -2.98
CA SER A 48 13.08 -1.80 -3.01
C SER A 48 12.35 -2.98 -2.36
N GLU A 49 12.79 -4.20 -2.63
CA GLU A 49 12.17 -5.40 -2.05
C GLU A 49 12.56 -5.62 -0.59
N LEU A 50 13.79 -5.30 -0.18
CA LEU A 50 14.24 -5.41 1.21
C LEU A 50 13.47 -4.43 2.12
N GLY A 51 13.20 -3.22 1.64
CA GLY A 51 12.37 -2.25 2.36
C GLY A 51 10.92 -2.67 2.56
N LYS A 52 10.43 -3.69 1.82
CA LYS A 52 9.08 -4.26 1.97
C LYS A 52 9.04 -5.45 2.94
N VAL A 53 10.19 -5.95 3.40
CA VAL A 53 10.24 -7.10 4.30
C VAL A 53 9.77 -6.67 5.69
N PRO A 54 8.71 -7.30 6.26
CA PRO A 54 8.24 -6.95 7.59
C PRO A 54 9.30 -7.16 8.66
N GLY A 55 9.34 -6.25 9.64
CA GLY A 55 10.31 -6.29 10.74
C GLY A 55 11.65 -5.61 10.43
N TYR A 56 11.85 -5.13 9.20
CA TYR A 56 13.04 -4.38 8.80
C TYR A 56 12.68 -2.97 8.32
N LYS A 57 13.55 -2.01 8.64
CA LYS A 57 13.51 -0.66 8.09
C LYS A 57 14.81 -0.40 7.34
N LEU A 58 14.72 -0.35 6.00
CA LEU A 58 15.89 -0.08 5.16
C LEU A 58 16.32 1.38 5.31
N LEU A 59 17.61 1.60 5.57
CA LEU A 59 18.21 2.93 5.50
C LEU A 59 18.28 3.43 4.06
N GLU A 60 17.97 4.71 3.86
CA GLU A 60 18.03 5.32 2.54
C GLU A 60 19.46 5.35 1.99
N LYS A 61 19.59 5.42 0.67
CA LYS A 61 20.90 5.49 0.04
C LYS A 61 21.66 6.75 0.50
N ALA A 62 20.99 7.89 0.55
CA ALA A 62 21.59 9.17 0.94
C ALA A 62 22.24 9.14 2.35
N SER A 63 21.65 8.45 3.32
CA SER A 63 22.23 8.34 4.67
C SER A 63 23.42 7.38 4.75
N THR A 64 23.60 6.53 3.74
CA THR A 64 24.67 5.52 3.68
C THR A 64 25.79 5.92 2.72
N GLU A 65 25.53 6.85 1.78
CA GLU A 65 26.44 7.29 0.71
C GLU A 65 27.73 7.93 1.25
N ALA A 66 27.64 8.76 2.29
CA ALA A 66 28.81 9.38 2.92
C ALA A 66 29.81 8.37 3.50
N HIS A 67 29.32 7.21 3.96
CA HIS A 67 30.16 6.13 4.46
C HIS A 67 30.60 5.18 3.34
N LEU A 68 29.79 5.08 2.28
CA LEU A 68 30.08 4.31 1.08
C LEU A 68 31.30 4.84 0.32
N GLU A 69 31.43 6.16 0.17
CA GLU A 69 32.58 6.77 -0.49
C GLU A 69 33.89 6.51 0.26
N ALA A 70 33.85 6.56 1.60
CA ALA A 70 35.00 6.24 2.44
C ALA A 70 35.39 4.75 2.30
N PHE A 71 34.39 3.88 2.21
CA PHE A 71 34.55 2.44 1.99
C PHE A 71 35.14 2.10 0.61
N GLU A 72 34.66 2.73 -0.47
CA GLU A 72 35.21 2.54 -1.82
C GLU A 72 36.68 2.92 -1.89
N LYS A 73 37.04 4.05 -1.26
CA LYS A 73 38.45 4.50 -1.15
C LYS A 73 39.30 3.57 -0.28
N ALA A 74 38.70 2.96 0.74
CA ALA A 74 39.38 2.01 1.61
C ALA A 74 39.69 0.67 0.92
N GLY A 75 39.03 0.37 -0.21
CA GLY A 75 39.29 -0.85 -0.97
C GLY A 75 38.90 -2.13 -0.22
N CYS A 76 37.93 -2.06 0.69
CA CYS A 76 37.46 -3.24 1.42
C CYS A 76 37.01 -4.33 0.43
N GLY A 77 37.58 -5.54 0.58
CA GLY A 77 37.24 -6.70 -0.24
C GLY A 77 35.95 -7.40 0.19
N THR A 78 36.03 -8.73 0.40
CA THR A 78 34.93 -9.53 0.97
C THR A 78 34.92 -9.52 2.50
N GLU A 79 35.83 -8.77 3.12
CA GLU A 79 36.18 -8.90 4.52
C GLU A 79 35.12 -8.29 5.41
N LEU A 80 34.53 -9.12 6.27
CA LEU A 80 33.40 -8.73 7.09
C LEU A 80 33.76 -7.64 8.10
N GLU A 81 34.94 -7.74 8.73
CA GLU A 81 35.47 -6.76 9.69
C GLU A 81 35.58 -5.36 9.06
N CYS A 82 36.11 -5.28 7.83
CA CYS A 82 36.24 -4.02 7.08
C CYS A 82 34.87 -3.42 6.79
N ILE A 83 33.92 -4.23 6.29
CA ILE A 83 32.57 -3.75 5.98
C ILE A 83 31.85 -3.28 7.26
N CYS A 84 31.93 -4.04 8.36
CA CYS A 84 31.31 -3.65 9.63
C CYS A 84 31.88 -2.35 10.19
N HIS A 85 33.18 -2.08 10.03
CA HIS A 85 33.82 -0.85 10.49
C HIS A 85 33.15 0.39 9.89
N TYR A 86 32.88 0.37 8.58
CA TYR A 86 32.23 1.49 7.87
C TYR A 86 30.70 1.46 7.97
N ALA A 87 30.09 0.30 8.23
CA ALA A 87 28.64 0.16 8.34
C ALA A 87 28.10 0.51 9.74
N ARG A 88 28.87 0.32 10.83
CA ARG A 88 28.45 0.64 12.20
C ARG A 88 28.00 2.11 12.40
N PRO A 89 28.73 3.11 11.88
CA PRO A 89 28.32 4.51 12.02
C PRO A 89 26.99 4.87 11.34
N THR A 90 26.44 4.03 10.46
CA THR A 90 25.14 4.31 9.82
C THR A 90 23.96 4.14 10.76
N GLY A 91 24.16 3.62 11.98
CA GLY A 91 23.09 3.36 12.95
C GLY A 91 22.23 2.14 12.64
N ALA A 92 22.61 1.35 11.63
CA ALA A 92 21.95 0.08 11.33
C ALA A 92 22.35 -0.98 12.36
N ARG A 93 21.43 -1.87 12.70
CA ARG A 93 21.71 -3.07 13.52
C ARG A 93 22.02 -4.29 12.67
N LYS A 94 21.50 -4.32 11.43
CA LYS A 94 21.69 -5.42 10.49
C LYS A 94 22.31 -4.90 9.19
N LEU A 95 23.14 -5.74 8.61
CA LEU A 95 23.83 -5.49 7.37
C LEU A 95 23.51 -6.62 6.39
N VAL A 96 23.05 -6.25 5.20
CA VAL A 96 22.96 -7.17 4.07
C VAL A 96 24.09 -6.83 3.11
N THR A 97 24.93 -7.80 2.79
CA THR A 97 26.02 -7.66 1.82
C THR A 97 26.14 -8.95 1.02
N GLY A 98 26.84 -8.92 -0.10
CA GLY A 98 26.93 -10.10 -0.94
C GLY A 98 27.63 -9.89 -2.26
N VAL A 99 27.50 -10.92 -3.08
CA VAL A 99 28.07 -11.01 -4.41
C VAL A 99 26.97 -11.40 -5.38
N ILE A 100 26.94 -10.75 -6.53
CA ILE A 100 26.04 -11.09 -7.64
C ILE A 100 26.91 -11.44 -8.84
N GLY A 101 26.71 -12.63 -9.38
CA GLY A 101 27.35 -13.07 -10.62
C GLY A 101 26.35 -13.20 -11.75
N ALA A 102 26.81 -12.99 -12.99
CA ALA A 102 26.07 -13.39 -14.19
C ALA A 102 26.59 -14.71 -14.74
N LEU A 103 25.65 -15.53 -15.21
CA LEU A 103 25.90 -16.76 -15.95
C LEU A 103 25.03 -16.77 -17.20
N GLY A 104 25.55 -16.19 -18.28
CA GLY A 104 24.79 -16.02 -19.53
C GLY A 104 23.59 -15.09 -19.33
N ARG A 105 22.38 -15.65 -19.35
CA ARG A 105 21.12 -14.91 -19.14
C ARG A 105 20.58 -15.01 -17.72
N ASP A 106 21.20 -15.83 -16.86
CA ASP A 106 20.77 -16.02 -15.49
C ASP A 106 21.78 -15.40 -14.53
N PHE A 107 21.38 -15.22 -13.28
CA PHE A 107 22.21 -14.60 -12.25
C PHE A 107 22.36 -15.56 -11.07
N THR A 108 23.45 -15.42 -10.33
CA THR A 108 23.65 -16.11 -9.05
C THR A 108 23.84 -15.07 -7.97
N VAL A 109 23.06 -15.15 -6.90
CA VAL A 109 23.16 -14.23 -5.77
C VAL A 109 23.64 -14.99 -4.55
N ASP A 110 24.72 -14.50 -3.96
CA ASP A 110 25.24 -14.94 -2.67
C ASP A 110 25.09 -13.78 -1.69
N LEU A 111 24.06 -13.86 -0.84
CA LEU A 111 23.70 -12.79 0.08
C LEU A 111 23.91 -13.25 1.53
N LYS A 112 24.47 -12.35 2.33
CA LYS A 112 24.77 -12.52 3.75
C LYS A 112 23.99 -11.50 4.57
N LEU A 113 23.38 -11.97 5.65
CA LEU A 113 22.81 -11.15 6.72
C LEU A 113 23.76 -11.19 7.90
N VAL A 114 24.13 -10.01 8.36
CA VAL A 114 25.18 -9.80 9.34
C VAL A 114 24.61 -8.96 10.47
N ASP A 115 24.91 -9.37 11.70
CA ASP A 115 24.66 -8.56 12.89
C ASP A 115 25.78 -7.53 13.05
N LEU A 116 25.46 -6.23 13.03
CA LEU A 116 26.47 -5.16 13.05
C LEU A 116 27.07 -4.92 14.44
N ASP A 117 26.34 -5.28 15.50
CA ASP A 117 26.83 -5.15 16.87
C ASP A 117 27.99 -6.13 17.08
N SER A 118 27.75 -7.41 16.81
CA SER A 118 28.74 -8.48 16.95
C SER A 118 29.65 -8.67 15.74
N CYS A 119 29.33 -8.06 14.60
CA CYS A 119 29.96 -8.29 13.29
C CYS A 119 30.05 -9.77 12.89
N ARG A 120 28.96 -10.53 13.08
CA ARG A 120 28.90 -11.96 12.71
C ARG A 120 27.86 -12.22 11.64
N GLU A 121 28.17 -13.17 10.76
CA GLU A 121 27.21 -13.70 9.80
C GLU A 121 26.11 -14.48 10.56
N GLU A 122 24.87 -13.99 10.47
CA GLU A 122 23.71 -14.68 11.03
C GLU A 122 23.12 -15.68 10.05
N ARG A 123 23.15 -15.33 8.76
CA ARG A 123 22.64 -16.18 7.71
C ARG A 123 23.27 -15.85 6.37
N ARG A 124 23.32 -16.86 5.51
CA ARG A 124 23.69 -16.73 4.11
C ARG A 124 22.75 -17.53 3.24
N ILE A 125 22.53 -17.04 2.03
CA ILE A 125 21.82 -17.76 0.97
C ILE A 125 22.65 -17.72 -0.30
N ASN A 126 22.54 -18.78 -1.09
CA ASN A 126 23.10 -18.84 -2.43
C ASN A 126 21.99 -19.35 -3.36
N GLU A 127 21.52 -18.49 -4.26
CA GLU A 127 20.37 -18.76 -5.12
C GLU A 127 20.69 -18.41 -6.56
N ALA A 128 20.30 -19.29 -7.49
CA ALA A 128 20.26 -18.97 -8.90
C ALA A 128 18.94 -18.28 -9.23
N LEU A 129 19.03 -17.11 -9.88
CA LEU A 129 17.91 -16.30 -10.32
C LEU A 129 17.83 -16.35 -11.84
N THR A 130 16.63 -16.56 -12.38
CA THR A 130 16.44 -16.46 -13.83
C THR A 130 16.47 -15.00 -14.26
N GLY A 131 17.12 -14.67 -15.38
CA GLY A 131 17.12 -13.30 -15.90
C GLY A 131 15.88 -12.94 -16.72
N ARG A 132 14.81 -13.74 -16.64
CA ARG A 132 13.51 -13.34 -17.17
C ARG A 132 12.84 -12.37 -16.19
N GLU A 133 12.56 -11.15 -16.65
CA GLU A 133 12.05 -10.05 -15.82
C GLU A 133 10.77 -10.42 -15.05
N ASP A 134 9.87 -11.20 -15.67
CA ASP A 134 8.60 -11.64 -15.09
C ASP A 134 8.77 -12.57 -13.88
N LEU A 135 9.89 -13.28 -13.79
CA LEU A 135 10.18 -14.24 -12.73
C LEU A 135 11.25 -13.73 -11.74
N LEU A 136 12.13 -12.83 -12.19
CA LEU A 136 13.23 -12.30 -11.40
C LEU A 136 12.73 -11.60 -10.13
N ILE A 137 11.64 -10.81 -10.23
CA ILE A 137 11.05 -10.12 -9.07
C ILE A 137 10.61 -11.09 -7.98
N GLY A 138 9.91 -12.15 -8.38
CA GLY A 138 9.45 -13.19 -7.46
C GLY A 138 10.63 -13.94 -6.82
N ALA A 139 11.67 -14.22 -7.59
CA ALA A 139 12.87 -14.92 -7.13
C ALA A 139 13.68 -14.07 -6.13
N ILE A 140 13.89 -12.78 -6.42
CA ILE A 140 14.57 -11.84 -5.52
C ILE A 140 13.81 -11.70 -4.21
N ARG A 141 12.49 -11.50 -4.28
CA ARG A 141 11.67 -11.40 -3.06
C ARG A 141 11.75 -12.68 -2.24
N ALA A 142 11.66 -13.85 -2.88
CA ALA A 142 11.81 -15.12 -2.19
C ALA A 142 13.17 -15.25 -1.49
N ALA A 143 14.25 -14.88 -2.18
CA ALA A 143 15.61 -14.88 -1.63
C ALA A 143 15.71 -13.96 -0.40
N LEU A 144 15.24 -12.72 -0.49
CA LEU A 144 15.28 -11.77 0.64
C LEU A 144 14.48 -12.26 1.84
N TYR A 145 13.31 -12.89 1.64
CA TYR A 145 12.55 -13.45 2.75
C TYR A 145 13.25 -14.66 3.39
N LYS A 146 13.85 -15.56 2.60
CA LYS A 146 14.70 -16.65 3.14
C LYS A 146 15.84 -16.10 4.00
N LEU A 147 16.46 -15.00 3.55
CA LEU A 147 17.59 -14.38 4.23
C LEU A 147 17.15 -13.62 5.50
N ALA A 148 16.26 -12.64 5.36
CA ALA A 148 15.94 -11.67 6.40
C ALA A 148 14.80 -12.13 7.32
N ALA A 149 13.77 -12.79 6.78
CA ALA A 149 12.52 -13.11 7.51
C ALA A 149 12.01 -14.53 7.19
N PRO A 150 12.74 -15.59 7.64
CA PRO A 150 12.50 -16.96 7.19
C PRO A 150 11.16 -17.51 7.69
N GLY A 151 10.68 -17.02 8.84
CA GLY A 151 9.36 -17.37 9.37
C GLY A 151 8.20 -16.83 8.51
N LEU A 152 8.47 -15.85 7.66
CA LEU A 152 7.50 -15.29 6.70
C LEU A 152 7.68 -15.88 5.29
N TYR A 153 8.67 -16.76 5.08
CA TYR A 153 8.86 -17.49 3.84
C TYR A 153 7.83 -18.62 3.74
N ALA A 154 6.59 -18.24 3.39
CA ALA A 154 5.44 -19.12 3.37
C ALA A 154 4.59 -18.96 2.10
N GLY A 155 3.87 -20.01 1.76
CA GLY A 155 2.81 -20.08 0.76
C GLY A 155 1.56 -20.74 1.34
N ALA A 156 0.59 -20.99 0.48
CA ALA A 156 -0.64 -21.67 0.86
C ALA A 156 -1.08 -22.70 -0.18
N LEU A 157 -1.81 -23.72 0.26
CA LEU A 157 -2.37 -24.77 -0.56
C LEU A 157 -3.88 -24.88 -0.31
N LYS A 158 -4.69 -24.68 -1.34
CA LYS A 158 -6.12 -24.90 -1.33
C LYS A 158 -6.41 -26.21 -2.07
N ILE A 159 -7.10 -27.13 -1.39
CA ILE A 159 -7.43 -28.45 -1.93
C ILE A 159 -8.92 -28.48 -2.19
N GLU A 160 -9.31 -28.67 -3.44
CA GLU A 160 -10.70 -28.75 -3.90
C GLU A 160 -11.00 -30.19 -4.32
N VAL A 161 -11.85 -30.86 -3.55
CA VAL A 161 -12.25 -32.25 -3.74
C VAL A 161 -13.76 -32.31 -3.64
N ALA A 162 -14.42 -32.89 -4.63
CA ALA A 162 -15.88 -33.01 -4.65
C ALA A 162 -16.42 -34.00 -3.61
N ALA A 163 -15.68 -35.08 -3.34
CA ALA A 163 -16.04 -36.10 -2.36
C ALA A 163 -15.88 -35.59 -0.92
N LYS A 164 -16.86 -35.87 -0.06
CA LYS A 164 -16.86 -35.54 1.36
C LYS A 164 -16.32 -36.72 2.18
N GLY A 165 -15.69 -36.45 3.32
CA GLY A 165 -15.23 -37.49 4.24
C GLY A 165 -13.86 -38.09 3.94
N ALA A 166 -13.11 -37.56 2.95
CA ALA A 166 -11.77 -38.05 2.66
C ALA A 166 -10.76 -37.45 3.64
N ARG A 167 -9.91 -38.29 4.23
CA ARG A 167 -8.79 -37.87 5.08
C ARG A 167 -7.71 -37.24 4.21
N VAL A 168 -7.32 -36.02 4.56
CA VAL A 168 -6.26 -35.27 3.85
C VAL A 168 -5.05 -35.17 4.74
N SER A 169 -3.89 -35.57 4.20
CA SER A 169 -2.59 -35.43 4.84
C SER A 169 -1.60 -34.75 3.90
N LEU A 170 -0.73 -33.93 4.47
CA LEU A 170 0.33 -33.21 3.76
C LEU A 170 1.65 -33.49 4.47
N ASP A 171 2.62 -34.01 3.73
CA ASP A 171 3.93 -34.47 4.23
C ASP A 171 3.80 -35.44 5.42
N GLY A 172 2.82 -36.33 5.36
CA GLY A 172 2.53 -37.30 6.42
C GLY A 172 1.79 -36.74 7.63
N ARG A 173 1.57 -35.42 7.72
CA ARG A 173 0.74 -34.80 8.77
C ARG A 173 -0.72 -34.71 8.34
N GLN A 174 -1.63 -35.24 9.14
CA GLN A 174 -3.06 -35.10 8.89
C GLN A 174 -3.48 -33.63 9.06
N VAL A 175 -4.07 -33.07 8.01
CA VAL A 175 -4.53 -31.67 7.99
C VAL A 175 -6.02 -31.58 8.30
N GLY A 176 -6.81 -32.54 7.84
CA GLY A 176 -8.26 -32.54 8.07
C GLY A 176 -9.01 -33.58 7.25
N ILE A 177 -10.31 -33.34 7.07
CA ILE A 177 -11.23 -34.18 6.31
C ILE A 177 -11.95 -33.30 5.29
N THR A 178 -12.17 -33.78 4.06
CA THR A 178 -12.83 -33.00 3.00
C THR A 178 -14.33 -32.82 3.28
N PRO A 179 -14.93 -31.67 2.89
CA PRO A 179 -14.29 -30.48 2.32
C PRO A 179 -13.55 -29.66 3.39
N LEU A 180 -12.36 -29.15 3.06
CA LEU A 180 -11.59 -28.30 3.98
C LEU A 180 -12.22 -26.90 4.05
N GLY A 181 -12.25 -26.31 5.25
CA GLY A 181 -12.82 -24.97 5.48
C GLY A 181 -12.04 -23.80 4.86
N GLY A 182 -10.85 -24.04 4.32
CA GLY A 182 -10.05 -23.02 3.66
C GLY A 182 -8.67 -23.52 3.22
N PRO A 183 -7.85 -22.63 2.63
CA PRO A 183 -6.47 -22.94 2.27
C PRO A 183 -5.62 -23.22 3.51
N ILE A 184 -4.73 -24.19 3.39
CA ILE A 184 -3.68 -24.49 4.36
C ILE A 184 -2.61 -23.42 4.21
N GLN A 185 -2.39 -22.62 5.25
CA GLN A 185 -1.46 -21.49 5.24
C GLN A 185 -0.14 -21.84 5.95
N GLY A 186 0.88 -20.99 5.79
CA GLY A 186 2.15 -21.17 6.50
C GLY A 186 3.03 -22.29 5.95
N LEU A 187 2.74 -22.79 4.75
CA LEU A 187 3.50 -23.87 4.13
C LEU A 187 4.81 -23.34 3.56
N ARG A 188 5.93 -24.01 3.85
CA ARG A 188 7.23 -23.64 3.27
C ARG A 188 7.18 -23.82 1.75
N PRO A 189 7.47 -22.82 0.92
CA PRO A 189 7.50 -23.00 -0.53
C PRO A 189 8.42 -24.16 -0.94
N GLY A 190 7.95 -25.00 -1.86
CA GLY A 190 8.59 -26.27 -2.21
C GLY A 190 7.60 -27.32 -2.69
N ARG A 191 8.05 -28.57 -2.86
CA ARG A 191 7.17 -29.69 -3.19
C ARG A 191 6.70 -30.35 -1.90
N HIS A 192 5.39 -30.53 -1.76
CA HIS A 192 4.78 -31.22 -0.64
C HIS A 192 4.07 -32.47 -1.11
N ARG A 193 4.19 -33.55 -0.34
CA ARG A 193 3.46 -34.80 -0.61
C ARG A 193 2.04 -34.67 -0.09
N LEU A 194 1.10 -34.52 -1.00
CA LEU A 194 -0.33 -34.53 -0.71
C LEU A 194 -0.85 -35.97 -0.80
N GLU A 195 -1.53 -36.42 0.26
CA GLU A 195 -2.19 -37.71 0.29
C GLU A 195 -3.64 -37.55 0.71
N ILE A 196 -4.55 -38.13 -0.07
CA ILE A 196 -5.98 -38.08 0.17
C ILE A 196 -6.53 -39.50 0.14
N GLU A 197 -7.21 -39.89 1.21
CA GLU A 197 -7.72 -41.24 1.42
C GLU A 197 -9.22 -41.16 1.75
N LEU A 198 -10.06 -41.76 0.90
CA LEU A 198 -11.48 -41.92 1.17
C LEU A 198 -11.74 -43.39 1.52
N PRO A 199 -12.41 -43.70 2.65
CA PRO A 199 -12.73 -45.08 3.00
C PRO A 199 -13.48 -45.79 1.86
N GLY A 200 -12.96 -46.93 1.41
CA GLY A 200 -13.54 -47.70 0.30
C GLY A 200 -13.15 -47.24 -1.10
N ALA A 201 -12.24 -46.26 -1.24
CA ALA A 201 -11.70 -45.83 -2.54
C ALA A 201 -10.16 -45.88 -2.58
N SER A 202 -9.60 -45.71 -3.78
CA SER A 202 -8.15 -45.67 -3.99
C SER A 202 -7.50 -44.44 -3.33
N LYS A 203 -6.34 -44.66 -2.71
CA LYS A 203 -5.53 -43.57 -2.14
C LYS A 203 -4.93 -42.71 -3.25
N PHE A 204 -5.12 -41.40 -3.17
CA PHE A 204 -4.45 -40.42 -4.02
C PHE A 204 -3.14 -39.95 -3.34
N SER A 205 -2.04 -39.90 -4.10
CA SER A 205 -0.75 -39.41 -3.61
C SER A 205 -0.01 -38.65 -4.72
N GLU A 206 0.31 -37.37 -4.49
CA GLU A 206 1.01 -36.55 -5.48
C GLU A 206 1.93 -35.51 -4.82
N LEU A 207 3.01 -35.13 -5.52
CA LEU A 207 3.92 -34.05 -5.11
C LEU A 207 3.46 -32.71 -5.67
N VAL A 208 2.81 -31.91 -4.83
CA VAL A 208 2.21 -30.63 -5.19
C VAL A 208 3.18 -29.47 -4.92
N PRO A 209 3.43 -28.57 -5.89
CA PRO A 209 4.28 -27.41 -5.68
C PRO A 209 3.53 -26.31 -4.90
N VAL A 210 4.11 -25.82 -3.81
CA VAL A 210 3.68 -24.62 -3.10
C VAL A 210 4.62 -23.48 -3.43
N ARG A 211 4.05 -22.35 -3.87
CA ARG A 211 4.81 -21.14 -4.23
C ARG A 211 4.77 -20.08 -3.13
N PHE A 212 5.85 -19.34 -3.00
CA PHE A 212 5.99 -18.23 -2.06
C PHE A 212 4.92 -17.15 -2.28
N GLN A 213 4.22 -16.73 -1.22
CA GLN A 213 3.14 -15.74 -1.23
C GLN A 213 2.00 -16.02 -2.23
N GLN A 214 1.82 -17.27 -2.63
CA GLN A 214 0.77 -17.69 -3.54
C GLN A 214 -0.11 -18.76 -2.90
N VAL A 215 -1.37 -18.81 -3.33
CA VAL A 215 -2.28 -19.91 -3.04
C VAL A 215 -2.24 -20.84 -4.24
N THR A 216 -1.68 -22.02 -4.06
CA THR A 216 -1.77 -23.10 -5.05
C THR A 216 -3.13 -23.76 -4.87
N VAL A 217 -3.96 -23.78 -5.90
CA VAL A 217 -5.26 -24.45 -5.89
C VAL A 217 -5.12 -25.74 -6.67
N ILE A 218 -5.33 -26.86 -5.99
CA ILE A 218 -5.34 -28.19 -6.61
C ILE A 218 -6.76 -28.73 -6.61
N LYS A 219 -7.25 -29.10 -7.79
CA LYS A 219 -8.53 -29.78 -7.98
C LYS A 219 -8.26 -31.26 -8.19
N VAL A 220 -8.78 -32.11 -7.30
CA VAL A 220 -8.54 -33.55 -7.34
C VAL A 220 -9.85 -34.29 -7.56
N ASP A 221 -9.86 -35.19 -8.55
CA ASP A 221 -10.92 -36.18 -8.73
C ASP A 221 -10.44 -37.51 -8.15
N LEU A 222 -10.98 -37.86 -6.98
CA LEU A 222 -10.63 -39.09 -6.27
C LEU A 222 -11.16 -40.35 -6.96
N VAL A 223 -12.24 -40.24 -7.75
CA VAL A 223 -12.80 -41.39 -8.46
C VAL A 223 -11.85 -41.84 -9.56
N ARG A 224 -11.20 -40.87 -10.23
CA ARG A 224 -10.21 -41.13 -11.27
C ARG A 224 -8.76 -41.18 -10.75
N SER A 225 -8.54 -40.80 -9.49
CA SER A 225 -7.21 -40.67 -8.88
C SER A 225 -6.28 -39.75 -9.68
N THR A 226 -6.83 -38.70 -10.28
CA THR A 226 -6.09 -37.76 -11.15
C THR A 226 -6.27 -36.32 -10.69
N VAL A 227 -5.22 -35.51 -10.90
CA VAL A 227 -5.33 -34.06 -10.82
C VAL A 227 -6.13 -33.54 -12.01
N VAL A 228 -7.20 -32.83 -11.69
CA VAL A 228 -8.09 -32.19 -12.68
C VAL A 228 -7.54 -30.82 -13.07
N GLY A 229 -6.81 -30.16 -12.16
CA GLY A 229 -6.14 -28.89 -12.45
C GLY A 229 -5.26 -28.37 -11.33
N LEU A 230 -4.24 -27.61 -11.73
CA LEU A 230 -3.35 -26.84 -10.85
C LEU A 230 -3.40 -25.37 -11.27
N GLU A 231 -3.92 -24.53 -10.38
CA GLU A 231 -4.00 -23.08 -10.58
C GLU A 231 -3.15 -22.36 -9.51
N TYR A 232 -2.53 -21.24 -9.87
CA TYR A 232 -1.78 -20.39 -8.94
C TYR A 232 -2.46 -19.03 -8.82
N LYS A 233 -2.91 -18.65 -7.63
CA LYS A 233 -3.51 -17.34 -7.36
C LYS A 233 -2.56 -16.50 -6.50
N LYS A 234 -2.21 -15.29 -6.95
CA LYS A 234 -1.43 -14.33 -6.14
C LYS A 234 -2.30 -13.85 -4.98
N GLN A 235 -1.72 -13.74 -3.78
CA GLN A 235 -2.46 -13.28 -2.59
C GLN A 235 -3.04 -11.86 -2.74
N THR A 236 -2.49 -11.03 -3.63
CA THR A 236 -2.97 -9.66 -3.92
C THR A 236 -4.36 -9.64 -4.58
N GLU A 237 -4.84 -10.77 -5.11
CA GLU A 237 -6.18 -10.92 -5.69
C GLU A 237 -7.21 -11.46 -4.69
N ARG A 238 -6.94 -11.38 -3.38
CA ARG A 238 -8.02 -11.30 -2.38
C ARG A 238 -8.67 -9.91 -2.46
N LYS A 239 -9.26 -9.58 -3.62
CA LYS A 239 -10.51 -8.82 -3.58
C LYS A 239 -11.44 -9.68 -2.74
N SER A 240 -11.93 -9.07 -1.67
CA SER A 240 -12.88 -9.60 -0.71
C SER A 240 -14.08 -10.29 -1.39
N THR A 241 -13.94 -11.56 -1.75
CA THR A 241 -15.07 -12.48 -1.95
C THR A 241 -15.26 -13.30 -0.69
N ALA A 242 -15.29 -12.62 0.45
CA ALA A 242 -16.19 -13.01 1.52
C ALA A 242 -17.31 -11.96 1.48
N VAL A 243 -18.33 -12.24 0.67
CA VAL A 243 -19.64 -11.59 0.84
C VAL A 243 -20.14 -12.10 2.19
N ARG A 244 -19.76 -11.39 3.26
CA ARG A 244 -20.59 -11.33 4.44
C ARG A 244 -21.59 -10.23 4.13
N GLU A 245 -22.83 -10.61 3.88
CA GLU A 245 -23.98 -9.70 3.96
C GLU A 245 -24.01 -9.11 5.37
N GLU A 246 -23.21 -8.09 5.60
CA GLU A 246 -23.44 -7.16 6.68
C GLU A 246 -24.31 -6.08 6.05
N LYS A 247 -25.62 -6.17 6.30
CA LYS A 247 -26.57 -5.07 6.10
C LYS A 247 -26.06 -3.88 6.91
N LEU A 248 -25.16 -3.09 6.33
CA LEU A 248 -24.78 -1.79 6.85
C LEU A 248 -25.76 -0.76 6.28
N VAL A 249 -27.05 -0.91 6.63
CA VAL A 249 -28.02 0.17 6.51
C VAL A 249 -27.69 1.14 7.63
N THR A 250 -26.69 1.98 7.40
CA THR A 250 -26.42 3.11 8.29
C THR A 250 -27.32 4.22 7.81
N ARG A 251 -28.53 4.28 8.36
CA ARG A 251 -29.39 5.47 8.26
C ARG A 251 -28.55 6.65 8.75
N MET A 252 -28.19 7.55 7.85
CA MET A 252 -27.39 8.73 8.20
C MET A 252 -28.19 9.54 9.24
N SER A 253 -27.56 9.90 10.36
CA SER A 253 -28.29 10.55 11.45
C SER A 253 -28.82 11.94 11.03
N PRO A 254 -29.97 12.42 11.57
CA PRO A 254 -30.56 13.72 11.21
C PRO A 254 -29.61 14.93 11.32
N ARG A 255 -28.53 14.79 12.09
CA ARG A 255 -27.49 15.79 12.26
C ARG A 255 -26.63 15.99 11.01
N VAL A 256 -26.48 14.97 10.16
CA VAL A 256 -25.65 15.02 8.95
C VAL A 256 -26.37 15.77 7.82
N ALA A 257 -27.67 15.56 7.66
CA ALA A 257 -28.49 16.34 6.73
C ALA A 257 -28.51 17.83 7.12
N ALA A 258 -28.66 18.14 8.42
CA ALA A 258 -28.57 19.52 8.91
C ALA A 258 -27.18 20.15 8.68
N ALA A 259 -26.11 19.36 8.79
CA ALA A 259 -24.75 19.80 8.47
C ALA A 259 -24.54 20.06 6.96
N GLY A 260 -25.18 19.27 6.08
CA GLY A 260 -25.18 19.49 4.63
C GLY A 260 -25.87 20.79 4.24
N TRP A 261 -27.08 21.02 4.75
CA TRP A 261 -27.84 22.26 4.46
C TRP A 261 -27.19 23.51 5.03
N SER A 262 -26.60 23.45 6.23
CA SER A 262 -25.86 24.59 6.79
C SER A 262 -24.60 24.91 5.99
N SER A 263 -23.89 23.91 5.46
CA SER A 263 -22.74 24.12 4.57
C SER A 263 -23.14 24.82 3.26
N LEU A 264 -24.28 24.43 2.66
CA LEU A 264 -24.80 25.13 1.48
C LEU A 264 -25.24 26.57 1.78
N ALA A 265 -25.82 26.82 2.97
CA ALA A 265 -26.17 28.18 3.39
C ALA A 265 -24.93 29.08 3.54
N VAL A 266 -23.83 28.54 4.08
CA VAL A 266 -22.53 29.23 4.14
C VAL A 266 -22.00 29.52 2.72
N ALA A 267 -22.12 28.57 1.79
CA ALA A 267 -21.73 28.78 0.40
C ALA A 267 -22.51 29.93 -0.25
N ALA A 268 -23.84 29.96 -0.08
CA ALA A 268 -24.69 31.02 -0.61
C ALA A 268 -24.33 32.41 -0.04
N ALA A 269 -24.11 32.50 1.27
CA ALA A 269 -23.69 33.75 1.92
C ALA A 269 -22.31 34.23 1.41
N ALA A 270 -21.38 33.29 1.20
CA ALA A 270 -20.07 33.58 0.67
C ALA A 270 -20.13 34.08 -0.79
N LEU A 271 -21.01 33.51 -1.63
CA LEU A 271 -21.24 34.00 -3.00
C LEU A 271 -21.76 35.44 -3.03
N VAL A 272 -22.73 35.77 -2.16
CA VAL A 272 -23.28 37.13 -2.07
C VAL A 272 -22.20 38.13 -1.62
N SER A 273 -21.45 37.81 -0.57
CA SER A 273 -20.37 38.68 -0.09
C SER A 273 -19.26 38.86 -1.13
N GLY A 274 -18.88 37.79 -1.83
CA GLY A 274 -17.93 37.84 -2.94
C GLY A 274 -18.42 38.74 -4.08
N GLY A 275 -19.68 38.62 -4.48
CA GLY A 275 -20.31 39.49 -5.48
C GLY A 275 -20.33 40.98 -5.09
N ILE A 276 -20.60 41.28 -3.82
CA ILE A 276 -20.56 42.67 -3.31
C ILE A 276 -19.12 43.22 -3.36
N CYS A 277 -18.14 42.41 -2.97
CA CYS A 277 -16.73 42.80 -2.98
C CYS A 277 -16.20 43.02 -4.41
N THR A 278 -16.55 42.15 -5.36
CA THR A 278 -16.17 42.32 -6.77
C THR A 278 -16.84 43.54 -7.39
N TRP A 279 -18.11 43.82 -7.07
CA TRP A 279 -18.79 45.03 -7.52
C TRP A 279 -18.13 46.30 -6.98
N ARG A 280 -17.81 46.34 -5.68
CA ARG A 280 -17.10 47.48 -5.06
C ARG A 280 -15.71 47.70 -5.64
N MET A 281 -14.97 46.62 -5.89
CA MET A 281 -13.67 46.67 -6.54
C MET A 281 -13.77 47.28 -7.95
N LYS A 282 -14.71 46.79 -8.77
CA LYS A 282 -14.91 47.29 -10.13
C LYS A 282 -15.36 48.76 -10.17
N ALA A 283 -16.16 49.19 -9.19
CA ALA A 283 -16.51 50.60 -9.05
C ALA A 283 -15.30 51.50 -8.78
N LEU A 284 -14.34 51.04 -7.97
CA LEU A 284 -13.09 51.77 -7.70
C LEU A 284 -12.16 51.78 -8.91
N GLU A 285 -12.07 50.66 -9.64
CA GLU A 285 -11.31 50.57 -10.89
C GLU A 285 -11.83 51.56 -11.93
N ASN A 286 -13.16 51.64 -12.13
CA ASN A 286 -13.76 52.60 -13.06
C ASN A 286 -13.46 54.06 -12.67
N GLN A 287 -13.42 54.38 -11.37
CA GLN A 287 -13.05 55.72 -10.90
C GLN A 287 -11.58 56.03 -11.18
N LEU A 288 -10.69 55.07 -10.94
CA LEU A 288 -9.25 55.21 -11.23
C LEU A 288 -9.00 55.32 -12.74
N GLU A 289 -9.72 54.57 -13.57
CA GLU A 289 -9.61 54.63 -15.03
C GLU A 289 -10.09 55.97 -15.59
N SER A 290 -11.20 56.52 -15.04
CA SER A 290 -11.69 57.86 -15.40
C SER A 290 -10.71 58.95 -14.98
N ALA A 291 -10.17 58.89 -13.76
CA ALA A 291 -9.12 59.81 -13.30
C ALA A 291 -7.84 59.70 -14.16
N ALA A 292 -7.51 58.50 -14.65
CA ALA A 292 -6.38 58.26 -15.55
C ALA A 292 -6.58 58.88 -16.92
N LYS A 293 -7.76 58.69 -17.52
CA LYS A 293 -8.10 59.28 -18.82
C LYS A 293 -8.08 60.81 -18.78
N ASN A 294 -8.41 61.41 -17.63
CA ASN A 294 -8.39 62.86 -17.44
C ASN A 294 -7.04 63.40 -16.96
N ASN A 295 -6.00 62.55 -16.90
CA ASN A 295 -4.63 62.89 -16.44
C ASN A 295 -4.57 63.51 -15.03
N GLN A 296 -5.50 63.10 -14.15
CA GLN A 296 -5.66 63.61 -12.79
C GLN A 296 -5.11 62.65 -11.72
N LEU A 297 -4.30 61.64 -12.11
CA LEU A 297 -3.67 60.75 -11.13
C LEU A 297 -2.59 61.50 -10.34
N GLY A 298 -2.89 61.72 -9.07
CA GLY A 298 -1.96 62.29 -8.10
C GLY A 298 -1.88 61.47 -6.80
N PRO A 299 -1.02 61.89 -5.85
CA PRO A 299 -0.77 61.19 -4.58
C PRO A 299 -2.03 60.93 -3.74
N TYR A 300 -3.09 61.72 -3.95
CA TYR A 300 -4.39 61.58 -3.30
C TYR A 300 -5.10 60.24 -3.60
N HIS A 301 -4.75 59.55 -4.69
CA HIS A 301 -5.41 58.30 -5.10
C HIS A 301 -4.81 57.03 -4.46
N GLN A 302 -3.73 57.16 -3.67
CA GLN A 302 -3.10 56.05 -2.96
C GLN A 302 -4.08 55.38 -1.97
N ASP A 303 -4.95 56.14 -1.30
CA ASP A 303 -5.98 55.61 -0.40
C ASP A 303 -7.07 54.80 -1.13
N THR A 304 -7.37 55.16 -2.38
CA THR A 304 -8.33 54.43 -3.21
C THR A 304 -7.75 53.09 -3.66
N ILE A 305 -6.45 53.03 -3.97
CA ILE A 305 -5.74 51.81 -4.35
C ILE A 305 -5.62 50.83 -3.16
N THR A 306 -5.31 51.32 -1.96
CA THR A 306 -5.21 50.47 -0.76
C THR A 306 -6.58 49.90 -0.36
N ARG A 307 -7.66 50.68 -0.48
CA ARG A 307 -9.04 50.19 -0.32
C ARG A 307 -9.39 49.15 -1.37
N GLY A 308 -9.01 49.35 -2.63
CA GLY A 308 -9.19 48.37 -3.71
C GLY A 308 -8.56 47.01 -3.41
N ARG A 309 -7.32 46.99 -2.90
CA ARG A 309 -6.63 45.73 -2.50
C ARG A 309 -7.36 44.98 -1.39
N ARG A 310 -7.97 45.68 -0.43
CA ARG A 310 -8.75 45.04 0.65
C ARG A 310 -10.02 44.37 0.11
N TRP A 311 -10.72 45.03 -0.82
CA TRP A 311 -11.89 44.45 -1.49
C TRP A 311 -11.53 43.25 -2.38
N ALA A 312 -10.40 43.30 -3.08
CA ALA A 312 -9.90 42.18 -3.87
C ALA A 312 -9.55 40.96 -3.00
N PHE A 313 -8.90 41.17 -1.85
CA PHE A 313 -8.63 40.11 -0.89
C PHE A 313 -9.94 39.52 -0.32
N GLY A 314 -10.91 40.37 0.04
CA GLY A 314 -12.23 39.95 0.50
C GLY A 314 -12.98 39.11 -0.54
N ALA A 315 -12.93 39.51 -1.82
CA ALA A 315 -13.54 38.75 -2.91
C ALA A 315 -12.90 37.35 -3.04
N ASN A 316 -11.57 37.24 -3.11
CA ASN A 316 -10.89 35.95 -3.27
C ASN A 316 -11.16 35.00 -2.12
N LEU A 317 -11.19 35.51 -0.88
CA LEU A 317 -11.52 34.71 0.30
C LEU A 317 -12.97 34.21 0.24
N SER A 318 -13.92 35.07 -0.12
CA SER A 318 -15.33 34.71 -0.27
C SER A 318 -15.56 33.63 -1.34
N TRP A 319 -14.91 33.75 -2.51
CA TRP A 319 -15.01 32.72 -3.57
C TRP A 319 -14.41 31.38 -3.13
N GLY A 320 -13.30 31.39 -2.40
CA GLY A 320 -12.69 30.18 -1.84
C GLY A 320 -13.58 29.48 -0.82
N VAL A 321 -14.19 30.23 0.11
CA VAL A 321 -15.13 29.70 1.10
C VAL A 321 -16.39 29.15 0.43
N ALA A 322 -16.91 29.85 -0.59
CA ALA A 322 -18.07 29.39 -1.35
C ALA A 322 -17.84 28.04 -2.02
N ALA A 323 -16.70 27.86 -2.69
CA ALA A 323 -16.35 26.60 -3.36
C ALA A 323 -16.20 25.44 -2.36
N ALA A 324 -15.47 25.64 -1.28
CA ALA A 324 -15.25 24.60 -0.26
C ALA A 324 -16.57 24.17 0.42
N ALA A 325 -17.40 25.14 0.80
CA ALA A 325 -18.67 24.88 1.47
C ALA A 325 -19.71 24.22 0.53
N ALA A 326 -19.71 24.58 -0.76
CA ALA A 326 -20.57 23.95 -1.77
C ALA A 326 -20.20 22.48 -2.02
N VAL A 327 -18.90 22.16 -2.14
CA VAL A 327 -18.43 20.78 -2.30
C VAL A 327 -18.78 19.94 -1.07
N LEU A 328 -18.56 20.46 0.13
CA LEU A 328 -18.86 19.74 1.37
C LEU A 328 -20.37 19.51 1.53
N GLY A 329 -21.19 20.56 1.35
CA GLY A 329 -22.65 20.45 1.46
C GLY A 329 -23.24 19.53 0.40
N GLY A 330 -22.76 19.63 -0.85
CA GLY A 330 -23.17 18.77 -1.95
C GLY A 330 -22.81 17.30 -1.71
N ALA A 331 -21.60 17.01 -1.25
CA ALA A 331 -21.19 15.64 -0.93
C ALA A 331 -22.02 15.02 0.22
N LEU A 332 -22.32 15.81 1.26
CA LEU A 332 -23.14 15.35 2.39
C LEU A 332 -24.59 15.08 1.98
N LEU A 333 -25.18 15.88 1.08
CA LEU A 333 -26.57 15.68 0.63
C LEU A 333 -26.68 14.64 -0.49
N LEU A 334 -25.70 14.52 -1.39
CA LEU A 334 -25.62 13.42 -2.37
C LEU A 334 -25.46 12.07 -1.66
N GLY A 335 -24.70 12.04 -0.57
CA GLY A 335 -24.62 10.88 0.31
C GLY A 335 -25.92 10.56 1.05
N ASP A 336 -26.85 11.50 1.17
CA ASP A 336 -28.19 11.24 1.72
C ASP A 336 -29.11 10.66 0.63
N VAL A 337 -29.13 11.27 -0.56
CA VAL A 337 -29.98 10.85 -1.69
C VAL A 337 -29.59 9.50 -2.28
N LEU A 338 -28.28 9.21 -2.41
CA LEU A 338 -27.80 7.94 -2.97
C LEU A 338 -27.98 6.74 -2.04
N PHE A 339 -28.19 7.00 -0.74
CA PHE A 339 -28.24 5.96 0.29
C PHE A 339 -29.60 5.91 1.02
N ASP A 340 -30.59 6.69 0.57
CA ASP A 340 -31.99 6.58 1.03
C ASP A 340 -32.73 5.48 0.23
N PRO A 341 -33.08 4.34 0.85
CA PRO A 341 -33.80 3.25 0.18
C PRO A 341 -35.28 3.58 -0.10
N GLY A 342 -35.76 4.77 0.28
CA GLY A 342 -37.15 5.21 0.08
C GLY A 342 -37.45 5.90 -1.25
N ASN A 343 -36.43 6.38 -1.99
CA ASN A 343 -36.63 7.04 -3.27
C ASN A 343 -36.28 6.09 -4.41
N GLY A 344 -37.25 5.86 -5.29
CA GLY A 344 -37.12 4.92 -6.42
C GLY A 344 -35.84 5.15 -7.21
N ARG A 345 -35.20 4.04 -7.60
CA ARG A 345 -34.03 3.96 -8.47
C ARG A 345 -34.05 5.04 -9.56
N VAL A 346 -33.14 6.01 -9.47
CA VAL A 346 -32.78 6.83 -10.62
C VAL A 346 -31.69 6.07 -11.37
N GLU A 347 -32.09 5.31 -12.39
CA GLU A 347 -31.15 4.70 -13.32
C GLU A 347 -30.62 5.77 -14.29
N GLY A 348 -29.29 5.90 -14.37
CA GLY A 348 -28.62 6.63 -15.44
C GLY A 348 -28.15 8.05 -15.09
N VAL A 349 -27.05 8.16 -14.33
CA VAL A 349 -26.21 9.36 -14.37
C VAL A 349 -24.86 8.95 -14.97
N GLY A 350 -24.71 9.19 -16.28
CA GLY A 350 -23.45 9.01 -16.99
C GLY A 350 -22.61 10.29 -16.89
N LEU A 351 -21.42 10.20 -16.29
CA LEU A 351 -20.44 11.29 -16.30
C LEU A 351 -19.62 11.20 -17.60
N VAL A 352 -19.81 12.14 -18.52
CA VAL A 352 -18.92 12.30 -19.69
C VAL A 352 -18.09 13.57 -19.50
N PRO A 353 -16.76 13.49 -19.39
CA PRO A 353 -15.91 14.68 -19.36
C PRO A 353 -15.70 15.19 -20.79
N MET A 354 -16.06 16.45 -21.05
CA MET A 354 -15.68 17.18 -22.26
C MET A 354 -14.93 18.45 -21.85
N VAL A 355 -13.79 18.71 -22.49
CA VAL A 355 -12.93 19.86 -22.21
C VAL A 355 -13.35 21.02 -23.11
N GLY A 356 -13.99 22.04 -22.52
CA GLY A 356 -14.32 23.29 -23.20
C GLY A 356 -13.19 24.32 -23.07
N THR A 357 -12.76 24.90 -24.18
CA THR A 357 -11.68 25.90 -24.26
C THR A 357 -12.19 27.31 -23.99
N ALA A 358 -12.59 27.64 -22.76
CA ALA A 358 -12.61 29.00 -22.23
C ALA A 358 -13.06 28.99 -20.75
N ALA A 359 -12.15 29.44 -19.86
CA ALA A 359 -12.34 29.68 -18.43
C ALA A 359 -12.63 28.43 -17.56
N ALA A 360 -11.85 28.29 -16.49
CA ALA A 360 -12.03 27.27 -15.46
C ALA A 360 -13.33 27.51 -14.70
N GLY A 361 -14.41 26.89 -15.17
CA GLY A 361 -15.70 26.81 -14.50
C GLY A 361 -16.24 25.39 -14.61
N LEU A 362 -16.64 24.81 -13.47
CA LEU A 362 -17.45 23.60 -13.43
C LEU A 362 -18.91 24.04 -13.52
N SER A 363 -19.54 23.83 -14.67
CA SER A 363 -21.00 23.98 -14.80
C SER A 363 -21.67 22.60 -14.71
N LEU A 364 -22.78 22.55 -13.97
CA LEU A 364 -23.67 21.39 -13.90
C LEU A 364 -24.84 21.66 -14.84
N GLY A 365 -24.88 20.96 -15.97
CA GLY A 365 -26.04 20.90 -16.85
C GLY A 365 -26.74 19.56 -16.68
N GLY A 366 -28.04 19.57 -16.43
CA GLY A 366 -28.90 18.39 -16.54
C GLY A 366 -29.81 18.56 -17.75
N GLU A 367 -29.92 17.52 -18.57
CA GLU A 367 -31.08 17.37 -19.48
C GLU A 367 -32.17 16.61 -18.72
N PHE A 368 -33.41 17.08 -18.83
CA PHE A 368 -34.60 16.44 -18.24
C PHE A 368 -35.13 15.34 -19.14
#